data_AF-A0A961GD95-F1
#
_entry.id   AF-A0A961GD95-F1
#
_cell.length_a   1.000
_cell.length_b   1.000
_cell.length_c   1.000
_cell.angle_alpha   90.00
_cell.angle_beta   90.00
_cell.angle_gamma   90.00
#
_symmetry.space_group_name_H-M   'P 1'
#
loop_
_entity.id
_entity.type
_entity.pdbx_description
1 polymer ?
#
loop_
_entity_poly.entity_id
_entity_poly.type
_entity_poly.pdbx_seq_one_letter_code
_entity_poly.pdbx_strand_id
1 'polypeptide(L)' 'RDGDIASNNHGWQWVAGTGTDAAPYFRVFNPVTQGVKFDPDGDYVRRYV' A
#
# COMPACT_ATOMS: atom_id res chain seq x y z
N ARG A 1 12.28 -10.38 -12.63
CA ARG A 1 11.27 -9.81 -13.55
C ARG A 1 10.05 -9.64 -12.69
N ASP A 2 9.79 -8.43 -12.22
CA ASP A 2 9.04 -8.22 -10.97
C ASP A 2 7.53 -8.13 -11.18
N GLY A 3 7.08 -8.31 -12.43
CA GLY A 3 5.68 -8.46 -12.82
C GLY A 3 5.20 -9.90 -12.78
N ASP A 4 5.41 -10.60 -11.67
CA ASP A 4 4.81 -11.92 -11.46
C ASP A 4 3.29 -11.79 -11.23
N ILE A 5 2.50 -12.48 -12.05
CA ILE A 5 1.03 -12.36 -12.06
C ILE A 5 0.45 -12.84 -10.72
N ALA A 6 1.01 -13.89 -10.12
CA ALA A 6 0.51 -14.43 -8.87
C ALA A 6 0.74 -13.45 -7.71
N SER A 7 1.94 -12.89 -7.61
CA SER A 7 2.30 -11.91 -6.57
C SER A 7 1.48 -10.62 -6.68
N ASN A 8 1.25 -10.12 -7.91
CA ASN A 8 0.41 -8.95 -8.12
C ASN A 8 -1.06 -9.23 -7.72
N ASN A 9 -1.64 -10.35 -8.15
CA ASN A 9 -3.01 -10.71 -7.79
C ASN A 9 -3.20 -10.87 -6.28
N HIS A 10 -2.21 -11.43 -5.58
CA HIS A 10 -2.24 -11.54 -4.12
C HIS A 10 -2.16 -10.16 -3.45
N GLY A 11 -1.31 -9.25 -3.94
CA GLY A 11 -1.26 -7.87 -3.45
C GLY A 11 -2.58 -7.11 -3.62
N TRP A 12 -3.24 -7.29 -4.78
CA TRP A 12 -4.57 -6.73 -5.03
C TRP A 12 -5.65 -7.29 -4.10
N GLN A 13 -5.60 -8.59 -3.81
CA GLN A 13 -6.51 -9.22 -2.84
C GLN A 13 -6.30 -8.65 -1.44
N TRP A 14 -5.03 -8.57 -1.00
CA TRP A 14 -4.65 -8.06 0.31
C TRP A 14 -5.13 -6.62 0.54
N VAL A 15 -4.87 -5.70 -0.41
CA VAL A 15 -5.24 -4.28 -0.28
C VAL A 15 -6.76 -4.06 -0.36
N ALA A 16 -7.47 -4.87 -1.15
CA ALA A 16 -8.93 -4.81 -1.23
C ALA A 16 -9.63 -5.45 -0.03
N GLY A 17 -8.88 -6.10 0.87
CA GLY A 17 -9.45 -6.84 2.00
C GLY A 17 -10.25 -8.06 1.58
N THR A 18 -9.85 -8.70 0.48
CA THR A 18 -10.48 -9.93 -0.07
C THR A 18 -9.47 -11.07 -0.14
N GLY A 19 -9.91 -12.33 -0.17
CA GLY A 19 -9.00 -13.48 -0.33
C GLY A 19 -8.33 -13.96 0.97
N THR A 20 -7.14 -14.56 0.86
CA THR A 20 -6.38 -15.16 1.97
C THR A 20 -5.41 -14.16 2.58
N ASP A 21 -5.31 -14.10 3.92
CA ASP A 21 -4.54 -13.09 4.67
C ASP A 21 -4.91 -11.63 4.32
N ALA A 22 -6.17 -11.41 3.96
CA ALA A 22 -6.71 -10.10 3.65
C ALA A 22 -6.46 -9.12 4.80
N ALA A 23 -5.98 -7.92 4.48
CA ALA A 23 -6.06 -6.82 5.43
C ALA A 23 -7.54 -6.63 5.82
N PRO A 24 -7.87 -6.45 7.11
CA PRO A 24 -9.27 -6.27 7.51
C PRO A 24 -9.89 -5.10 6.74
N TYR A 25 -11.09 -5.27 6.19
CA TYR A 25 -11.71 -4.28 5.29
C TYR A 25 -11.86 -2.87 5.90
N PHE A 26 -11.92 -2.77 7.23
CA PHE A 26 -12.00 -1.50 7.96
C PHE A 26 -10.62 -0.83 8.18
N ARG A 27 -9.53 -1.45 7.74
CA ARG A 27 -8.19 -0.85 7.80
C ARG A 27 -8.05 0.19 6.68
N VAL A 28 -8.37 1.43 7.02
CA VAL A 28 -8.16 2.59 6.15
C VAL A 28 -6.85 3.28 6.52
N PHE A 29 -5.97 3.48 5.54
CA PHE A 29 -4.71 4.20 5.74
C PHE A 29 -4.94 5.72 5.74
N ASN A 30 -4.60 6.39 6.84
CA ASN A 30 -4.59 7.85 6.90
C ASN A 30 -3.34 8.37 6.18
N PRO A 31 -3.47 9.14 5.08
CA PRO A 31 -2.34 9.54 4.25
C PRO A 31 -1.32 10.41 4.99
N VAL A 32 -1.76 11.21 5.98
CA VAL A 32 -0.86 12.06 6.77
C VAL A 32 0.03 11.21 7.67
N THR A 33 -0.55 10.23 8.38
CA THR A 33 0.24 9.37 9.27
C THR A 33 1.08 8.37 8.51
N GLN A 34 0.64 7.93 7.31
CA GLN A 34 1.49 7.16 6.40
C GLN A 34 2.68 7.99 5.90
N GLY A 35 2.44 9.25 5.53
CA GLY A 35 3.51 10.17 5.12
C GLY A 35 4.55 10.34 6.21
N VAL A 36 4.14 10.73 7.43
CA VAL A 36 5.07 10.89 8.57
C VAL A 36 5.87 9.62 8.86
N LYS A 37 5.26 8.43 8.68
CA LYS A 37 5.91 7.15 8.96
C LYS A 37 6.89 6.69 7.88
N PHE A 38 6.57 6.92 6.60
CA PHE A 38 7.28 6.32 5.46
C PHE A 38 8.01 7.34 4.57
N ASP A 39 7.70 8.63 4.72
CA ASP A 39 8.38 9.77 4.07
C ASP A 39 8.47 10.95 5.06
N PRO A 40 9.27 10.84 6.15
CA PRO A 40 9.27 11.83 7.24
C PRO A 40 9.68 13.23 6.79
N ASP A 41 10.59 13.32 5.83
CA ASP A 41 11.08 14.58 5.29
C ASP A 41 10.18 15.10 4.16
N GLY A 42 9.35 14.25 3.54
CA GLY A 42 8.45 14.60 2.45
C GLY A 42 9.12 14.64 1.06
N ASP A 43 10.31 14.06 0.93
CA ASP A 43 11.13 14.16 -0.27
C ASP A 43 10.55 13.36 -1.44
N TYR A 44 9.91 12.23 -1.15
CA TYR A 44 9.26 11.44 -2.19
C TYR A 44 8.08 12.22 -2.78
N VAL A 45 7.23 12.81 -1.93
CA VAL A 45 6.10 13.62 -2.41
C VAL A 45 6.58 14.85 -3.19
N ARG A 46 7.56 15.61 -2.69
CA ARG A 46 8.08 16.81 -3.38
C ARG A 46 8.71 16.51 -4.74
N ARG A 47 9.21 15.30 -4.95
CA ARG A 47 9.88 14.91 -6.19
C ARG A 47 8.90 14.50 -7.31
N TYR A 48 7.75 13.93 -6.96
CA TYR A 48 6.91 13.19 -7.90
C TYR A 48 5.46 13.69 -8.02
N VAL A 49 5.07 14.72 -7.26
CA VAL A 49 3.75 15.40 -7.32
C VAL A 49 3.94 16.85 -7.71
#